data_AF-A0AAV4S8N0-F1
#
_entry.id   AF-A0AAV4S8N0-F1
#
_cell.length_a   1.000
_cell.length_b   1.000
_cell.length_c   1.000
_cell.angle_alpha   90.00
_cell.angle_beta   90.00
_cell.angle_gamma   90.00
#
_symmetry.space_group_name_H-M   'P 1'
#
loop_
_entity.id
_entity.type
_entity.pdbx_description
1 polymer ?
#
loop_
_entity_poly.entity_id
_entity_poly.type
_entity_poly.pdbx_seq_one_letter_code
_entity_poly.pdbx_strand_id
1 'polypeptide(L)'
;MRTAQFPKEDWAKVDKVLRRDIKDTLNLPTEASNEYLYGQRRLGCCGLPIAAEESDINLVDTAFKLLTSKDNICASEALSSLVSTVHRRLGRSPDDATLGAFLSGEIEGENSARPPELPRGGLVFVGPLRIHRLPSLLLT
;
A
#
# COMPACT_ATOMS: atom_id res chain seq x y z
N MET A 1 -5.21 5.09 -2.56
CA MET A 1 -3.94 4.82 -3.25
C MET A 1 -2.78 5.47 -2.50
N ARG A 2 -2.59 6.79 -2.56
CA ARG A 2 -1.34 7.44 -2.08
C ARG A 2 -1.06 7.38 -0.57
N THR A 3 -2.08 7.38 0.28
CA THR A 3 -1.91 7.35 1.74
C THR A 3 -2.08 5.96 2.35
N ALA A 4 -2.31 4.93 1.52
CA ALA A 4 -2.56 3.55 1.94
C ALA A 4 -3.61 3.38 3.07
N GLN A 5 -4.53 4.33 3.15
CA GLN A 5 -5.56 4.34 4.18
C GLN A 5 -6.55 3.17 4.04
N PHE A 6 -6.80 2.74 2.81
CA PHE A 6 -7.74 1.67 2.49
C PHE A 6 -6.98 0.43 1.98
N PRO A 7 -7.42 -0.78 2.37
CA PRO A 7 -6.81 -2.02 1.93
C PRO A 7 -7.06 -2.27 0.43
N LYS A 8 -6.22 -3.09 -0.18
CA LYS A 8 -6.26 -3.39 -1.63
C LYS A 8 -7.63 -3.91 -2.08
N GLU A 9 -8.26 -4.72 -1.24
CA GLU A 9 -9.56 -5.33 -1.47
C GLU A 9 -10.67 -4.27 -1.63
N ASP A 10 -10.56 -3.13 -0.94
CA ASP A 10 -11.51 -2.04 -1.08
C ASP A 10 -11.29 -1.26 -2.38
N TRP A 11 -10.04 -1.06 -2.81
CA TRP A 11 -9.74 -0.51 -4.12
C TRP A 11 -10.23 -1.39 -5.26
N ALA A 12 -10.15 -2.72 -5.11
CA ALA A 12 -10.68 -3.66 -6.09
C ALA A 12 -12.21 -3.55 -6.24
N LYS A 13 -12.94 -3.24 -5.16
CA LYS A 13 -14.39 -2.97 -5.23
C LYS A 13 -14.66 -1.68 -5.99
N VAL A 14 -13.88 -0.63 -5.73
CA VAL A 14 -13.97 0.65 -6.45
C VAL A 14 -13.73 0.44 -7.94
N ASP A 15 -12.68 -0.28 -8.31
CA ASP A 15 -12.37 -0.61 -9.71
C ASP A 15 -13.53 -1.34 -10.40
N LYS A 16 -14.22 -2.25 -9.68
CA LYS A 16 -15.36 -3.00 -10.24
C LYS A 16 -16.56 -2.10 -10.53
N VAL A 17 -16.87 -1.15 -9.64
CA VAL A 17 -17.97 -0.19 -9.84
C VAL A 17 -17.62 0.77 -10.97
N LEU A 18 -16.44 1.39 -10.86
CA LEU A 18 -15.97 2.39 -11.81
C LEU A 18 -15.86 1.84 -13.23
N ARG A 19 -15.46 0.57 -13.38
CA ARG A 19 -15.41 -0.11 -14.69
C ARG A 19 -16.75 -0.07 -15.42
N ARG A 20 -17.86 -0.25 -14.70
CA ARG A 20 -19.19 -0.22 -15.33
C ARG A 20 -19.48 1.19 -15.84
N ASP A 21 -19.33 2.17 -14.97
CA ASP A 21 -19.65 3.57 -15.28
C ASP A 21 -18.76 4.12 -16.41
N ILE A 22 -17.50 3.69 -16.47
CA ILE A 22 -16.58 4.05 -17.56
C ILE A 22 -17.03 3.42 -18.89
N LYS A 23 -17.42 2.14 -18.90
CA LYS A 23 -17.94 1.51 -20.12
C LYS A 23 -19.20 2.21 -20.61
N ASP A 24 -20.11 2.54 -19.69
CA ASP A 24 -21.35 3.26 -20.00
C ASP A 24 -21.04 4.65 -20.58
N THR A 25 -20.11 5.40 -19.96
CA THR A 25 -19.69 6.73 -20.43
C THR A 25 -19.06 6.70 -21.83
N LEU A 26 -18.30 5.64 -22.13
CA LEU A 26 -17.64 5.44 -23.42
C LEU A 26 -18.56 4.79 -24.47
N ASN A 27 -19.83 4.51 -24.13
CA ASN A 27 -20.78 3.77 -24.95
C ASN A 27 -20.25 2.40 -25.40
N LEU A 28 -19.46 1.74 -24.56
CA LEU A 28 -18.91 0.41 -24.82
C LEU A 28 -19.94 -0.68 -24.46
N PRO A 29 -20.00 -1.78 -25.22
CA PRO A 29 -20.82 -2.91 -24.83
C PRO A 29 -20.30 -3.53 -23.53
N THR A 30 -21.20 -4.12 -22.74
CA THR A 30 -20.86 -4.78 -21.46
C THR A 30 -19.74 -5.82 -21.60
N GLU A 31 -19.74 -6.52 -22.74
CA GLU A 31 -18.80 -7.58 -23.13
C GLU A 31 -17.44 -7.05 -23.60
N ALA A 32 -17.26 -5.73 -23.75
CA ALA A 32 -15.99 -5.15 -24.17
C ALA A 32 -14.85 -5.61 -23.25
N SER A 33 -13.71 -5.98 -23.85
CA SER A 33 -12.54 -6.45 -23.09
C SER A 33 -12.09 -5.40 -22.07
N ASN A 34 -11.76 -5.85 -20.87
CA ASN A 34 -11.21 -4.97 -19.84
C ASN A 34 -9.78 -4.51 -20.20
N GLU A 35 -9.08 -5.22 -21.08
CA GLU A 35 -7.79 -4.79 -21.61
C GLU A 35 -7.91 -3.49 -22.41
N TYR A 36 -9.07 -3.21 -23.01
CA TYR A 36 -9.30 -1.92 -23.66
C TYR A 36 -9.22 -0.76 -22.67
N LEU A 37 -9.67 -0.96 -21.43
CA LEU A 37 -9.66 0.08 -20.40
C LEU A 37 -8.27 0.27 -19.81
N TYR A 38 -7.62 -0.83 -19.43
CA TYR A 38 -6.36 -0.80 -18.66
C TYR A 38 -5.10 -0.89 -19.53
N GLY A 39 -5.24 -1.28 -20.81
CA GLY A 39 -4.14 -1.48 -21.74
C GLY A 39 -3.45 -0.19 -22.16
N GLN A 40 -2.30 -0.31 -22.83
CA GLN A 40 -1.47 0.84 -23.18
C GLN A 40 -2.13 1.76 -24.21
N ARG A 41 -2.06 3.07 -23.97
CA ARG A 41 -2.56 4.11 -24.90
C ARG A 41 -1.98 4.03 -26.31
N ARG A 42 -0.74 3.56 -26.44
CA ARG A 42 -0.07 3.36 -27.74
C ARG A 42 -0.74 2.30 -28.62
N LEU A 43 -1.49 1.38 -28.01
CA LEU A 43 -2.23 0.33 -28.70
C LEU A 43 -3.69 0.73 -28.96
N GLY A 44 -4.06 2.00 -28.74
CA GLY A 44 -5.44 2.49 -28.89
C GLY A 44 -6.36 2.18 -27.71
N CYS A 45 -5.82 1.73 -26.58
CA CYS A 45 -6.55 1.52 -25.33
C CYS A 45 -6.67 2.82 -24.50
N CYS A 46 -7.51 2.84 -23.45
CA CYS A 46 -7.70 4.02 -22.61
C CYS A 46 -6.52 4.28 -21.64
N GLY A 47 -5.80 3.23 -21.22
CA GLY A 47 -4.67 3.35 -20.28
C GLY A 47 -5.06 3.88 -18.91
N LEU A 48 -6.22 3.44 -18.41
CA LEU A 48 -6.66 3.74 -17.07
C LEU A 48 -5.83 2.92 -16.06
N PRO A 49 -5.36 3.52 -14.97
CA PRO A 49 -4.68 2.77 -13.92
C PRO A 49 -5.67 1.89 -13.16
N ILE A 50 -5.23 0.70 -12.78
CA ILE A 50 -5.98 -0.19 -11.88
C ILE A 50 -5.72 0.30 -10.45
N ALA A 51 -6.76 0.79 -9.76
CA ALA A 51 -6.59 1.41 -8.44
C ALA A 51 -6.01 0.45 -7.40
N ALA A 52 -6.36 -0.83 -7.47
CA ALA A 52 -5.83 -1.85 -6.58
C ALA A 52 -4.31 -2.05 -6.74
N GLU A 53 -3.79 -2.06 -7.97
CA GLU A 53 -2.36 -2.22 -8.26
C GLU A 53 -1.58 -0.95 -7.92
N GLU A 54 -2.14 0.19 -8.31
CA GLU A 54 -1.57 1.50 -8.05
C GLU A 54 -1.49 1.77 -6.53
N SER A 55 -2.37 1.19 -5.71
CA SER A 55 -2.28 1.24 -4.26
C SER A 55 -1.04 0.54 -3.70
N ASP A 56 -0.67 -0.61 -4.27
CA ASP A 56 0.53 -1.35 -3.85
C ASP A 56 1.81 -0.61 -4.25
N ILE A 57 1.83 -0.05 -5.47
CA ILE A 57 2.97 0.75 -5.94
C ILE A 57 3.19 1.97 -5.05
N ASN A 58 2.11 2.69 -4.71
CA ASN A 58 2.17 3.87 -3.85
C ASN A 58 2.62 3.55 -2.42
N LEU A 59 2.36 2.32 -1.94
CA LEU A 59 2.84 1.85 -0.64
C LEU A 59 4.37 1.76 -0.60
N VAL A 60 4.97 1.12 -1.62
CA VAL A 60 6.43 1.00 -1.76
C VAL A 60 7.08 2.36 -1.93
N ASP A 61 6.53 3.19 -2.81
CA ASP A 61 7.04 4.53 -3.06
C ASP A 61 7.03 5.40 -1.79
N THR A 62 5.95 5.34 -1.02
CA THR A 62 5.84 6.09 0.24
C THR A 62 6.82 5.57 1.29
N ALA A 63 6.93 4.25 1.46
CA ALA A 63 7.88 3.65 2.40
C ALA A 63 9.33 4.08 2.08
N PHE A 64 9.70 3.98 0.81
CA PHE A 64 11.02 4.39 0.33
C PHE A 64 11.28 5.87 0.59
N LYS A 65 10.31 6.75 0.28
CA LYS A 65 10.44 8.19 0.50
C LYS A 65 10.57 8.56 1.97
N LEU A 66 9.90 7.85 2.88
CA LEU A 66 10.01 8.08 4.32
C LEU A 66 11.40 7.66 4.83
N LEU A 67 11.87 6.49 4.42
CA LEU A 67 13.17 5.95 4.83
C LEU A 67 14.35 6.74 4.25
N THR A 68 14.22 7.27 3.03
CA THR A 68 15.25 8.06 2.35
C THR A 68 15.02 9.57 2.45
N SER A 69 14.14 10.00 3.35
CA SER A 69 13.81 11.41 3.51
C SER A 69 15.03 12.21 3.96
N LYS A 70 15.13 13.47 3.50
CA LYS A 70 16.20 14.41 3.92
C LYS A 70 16.04 14.88 5.37
N ASP A 71 14.83 14.74 5.92
CA ASP A 71 14.52 15.09 7.30
C ASP A 71 14.90 13.92 8.21
N ASN A 72 15.94 14.14 9.01
CA ASN A 72 16.47 13.12 9.93
C ASN A 72 15.41 12.65 10.93
N ILE A 73 14.48 13.51 11.35
CA ILE A 73 13.42 13.12 12.30
C ILE A 73 12.50 12.13 11.60
N CYS A 74 12.00 12.47 10.41
CA CYS A 74 11.11 11.62 9.64
C CYS A 74 11.75 10.26 9.29
N ALA A 75 13.03 10.25 8.89
CA ALA A 75 13.76 9.03 8.59
C ALA A 75 13.95 8.16 9.85
N SER A 76 14.31 8.78 10.99
CA SER A 76 14.50 8.05 12.25
C SER A 76 13.22 7.42 12.79
N GLU A 77 12.09 8.13 12.70
CA GLU A 77 10.78 7.63 13.10
C GLU A 77 10.30 6.51 12.17
N ALA A 78 10.53 6.63 10.87
CA ALA A 78 10.21 5.59 9.90
C ALA A 78 11.03 4.31 10.16
N LEU A 79 12.34 4.44 10.43
CA LEU A 79 13.21 3.32 10.77
C LEU A 79 12.80 2.66 12.10
N SER A 80 12.52 3.45 13.13
CA SER A 80 12.04 2.96 14.43
C SER A 80 10.73 2.16 14.27
N SER A 81 9.78 2.68 13.50
CA SER A 81 8.51 2.00 13.19
C SER A 81 8.74 0.69 12.42
N LEU A 82 9.65 0.66 11.45
CA LEU A 82 10.04 -0.55 10.73
C LEU A 82 10.63 -1.61 11.66
N VAL A 83 11.63 -1.23 12.47
CA VAL A 83 12.29 -2.13 13.44
C VAL A 83 11.27 -2.71 14.42
N SER A 84 10.37 -1.89 14.97
CA SER A 84 9.32 -2.36 15.88
C SER A 84 8.39 -3.38 15.22
N THR A 85 8.10 -3.19 13.93
CA THR A 85 7.23 -4.09 13.17
C THR A 85 7.89 -5.42 12.88
N VAL A 86 9.16 -5.40 12.44
CA VAL A 86 9.93 -6.62 12.18
C VAL A 86 10.16 -7.38 13.48
N HIS A 87 10.49 -6.67 14.57
CA HIS A 87 10.60 -7.27 15.90
C HIS A 87 9.31 -7.97 16.32
N ARG A 88 8.15 -7.33 16.16
CA ARG A 88 6.85 -7.92 16.48
C ARG A 88 6.51 -9.13 15.60
N ARG A 89 6.97 -9.14 14.35
CA ARG A 89 6.68 -10.22 13.39
C ARG A 89 7.59 -11.44 13.53
N LEU A 90 8.88 -11.22 13.79
CA LEU A 90 9.88 -12.29 13.92
C LEU A 90 10.11 -12.71 15.38
N GLY A 91 9.63 -11.94 16.36
CA GLY A 91 9.83 -12.21 17.79
C GLY A 91 11.27 -12.01 18.29
N ARG A 92 12.17 -11.46 17.47
CA ARG A 92 13.59 -11.22 17.79
C ARG A 92 14.03 -9.82 17.37
N SER A 93 15.08 -9.27 17.96
CA SER A 93 15.64 -7.98 17.54
C SER A 93 16.24 -8.11 16.12
N PRO A 94 15.77 -7.32 15.13
CA PRO A 94 16.26 -7.44 13.77
C PRO A 94 17.61 -6.74 13.59
N ASP A 95 18.52 -7.39 12.87
CA ASP A 95 19.73 -6.77 12.32
C ASP A 95 19.45 -6.14 10.95
N ASP A 96 20.32 -5.28 10.45
CA ASP A 96 20.10 -4.52 9.20
C ASP A 96 19.91 -5.44 7.98
N ALA A 97 20.65 -6.55 7.92
CA ALA A 97 20.46 -7.59 6.91
C ALA A 97 19.06 -8.24 6.98
N THR A 98 18.50 -8.39 8.19
CA THR A 98 17.14 -8.92 8.39
C THR A 98 16.08 -7.91 7.97
N LEU A 99 16.31 -6.62 8.21
CA LEU A 99 15.43 -5.54 7.75
C LEU A 99 15.38 -5.51 6.21
N GLY A 100 16.54 -5.62 5.56
CA GLY A 100 16.64 -5.71 4.10
C GLY A 100 15.87 -6.90 3.54
N ALA A 101 16.09 -8.10 4.06
CA ALA A 101 15.38 -9.31 3.64
C ALA A 101 13.85 -9.23 3.88
N PHE A 102 13.42 -8.58 4.96
CA PHE A 102 12.00 -8.32 5.22
C PHE A 102 11.37 -7.37 4.19
N LEU A 103 12.05 -6.27 3.85
CA LEU A 103 11.58 -5.30 2.86
C LEU A 103 11.58 -5.86 1.44
N SER A 104 12.50 -6.78 1.13
CA SER A 104 12.54 -7.52 -0.14
C SER A 104 11.45 -8.60 -0.25
N GLY A 105 10.76 -8.91 0.85
CA GLY A 105 9.74 -9.96 0.89
C GLY A 105 10.30 -11.39 0.98
N GLU A 106 11.59 -11.56 1.29
CA GLU A 106 12.22 -12.88 1.45
C GLU A 106 11.81 -13.55 2.77
N ILE A 107 11.41 -12.76 3.75
CA ILE A 107 10.95 -13.22 5.06
C ILE A 107 9.44 -12.96 5.18
N GLU A 108 8.64 -13.99 4.94
CA GLU A 108 7.23 -13.98 5.33
C GLU A 108 7.12 -14.32 6.82
N GLY A 109 6.69 -13.35 7.64
CA GLY A 109 6.44 -13.61 9.05
C GLY A 109 5.29 -14.61 9.22
N GLU A 110 5.49 -15.59 10.11
CA GLU A 110 4.57 -16.70 10.43
C GLU A 110 3.16 -16.23 10.87
N ASN A 111 3.01 -14.95 11.27
CA ASN A 111 1.77 -14.32 11.73
C ASN A 111 1.08 -13.46 10.65
N SER A 112 0.84 -14.00 9.45
CA SER A 112 0.07 -13.31 8.39
C SER A 112 -1.40 -13.01 8.80
N ALA A 113 -1.94 -13.70 9.80
CA ALA A 113 -3.38 -13.73 10.11
C ALA A 113 -3.89 -12.75 11.19
N ARG A 114 -3.03 -12.09 11.98
CA ARG A 114 -3.50 -11.24 13.09
C ARG A 114 -3.29 -9.75 12.78
N PRO A 115 -4.36 -8.95 12.61
CA PRO A 115 -4.21 -7.50 12.56
C PRO A 115 -3.65 -7.05 13.91
N PRO A 116 -2.52 -6.33 13.96
CA PRO A 116 -2.00 -5.82 15.22
C PRO A 116 -3.00 -4.83 15.83
N GLU A 117 -3.32 -5.01 17.10
CA GLU A 117 -4.07 -4.03 17.88
C GLU A 117 -3.34 -2.68 17.83
N LEU A 118 -4.08 -1.62 17.47
CA LEU A 118 -3.56 -0.29 17.14
C LEU A 118 -3.11 0.45 18.42
N PRO A 119 -1.81 0.75 18.61
CA PRO A 119 -1.41 1.73 19.61
C PRO A 119 -1.72 3.16 19.12
N ARG A 120 -2.07 4.02 20.08
CA ARG A 120 -2.52 5.40 19.83
C ARG A 120 -1.35 6.27 19.31
N GLY A 121 -1.37 6.63 18.03
CA GLY A 121 -0.73 7.87 17.55
C GLY A 121 0.53 7.79 16.65
N GLY A 122 0.71 6.77 15.80
CA GLY A 122 1.86 6.73 14.86
C GLY A 122 1.57 6.06 13.51
N LEU A 123 2.42 6.33 12.50
CA LEU A 123 2.45 5.55 11.24
C LEU A 123 3.05 4.17 11.54
N VAL A 124 2.31 3.10 11.26
CA VAL A 124 2.72 1.73 11.58
C VAL A 124 2.87 0.92 10.30
N PHE A 125 3.98 0.18 10.19
CA PHE A 125 4.13 -0.89 9.21
C PHE A 125 3.30 -2.12 9.69
N VAL A 126 2.32 -2.55 8.90
CA VAL A 126 1.37 -3.65 9.19
C VAL A 126 1.46 -4.72 8.10
N GLY A 127 2.66 -5.03 7.63
CA GLY A 127 2.84 -5.81 6.39
C GLY A 127 4.30 -5.87 5.99
N PRO A 128 4.68 -6.74 5.03
CA PRO A 128 5.91 -6.52 4.29
C PRO A 128 5.93 -5.12 3.66
N LEU A 129 4.79 -4.43 3.49
CA LEU A 129 4.71 -3.02 3.07
C LEU A 129 3.30 -2.43 3.26
N ARG A 130 2.66 -2.52 4.45
CA ARG A 130 1.38 -1.81 4.72
C ARG A 130 1.63 -0.64 5.65
N ILE A 131 1.55 0.59 5.18
CA ILE A 131 1.72 1.79 6.00
C ILE A 131 0.34 2.38 6.28
N HIS A 132 -0.12 2.37 7.53
CA HIS A 132 -1.36 3.06 7.90
C HIS A 132 -1.04 4.36 8.63
N ARG A 133 -1.69 5.47 8.22
CA ARG A 133 -1.76 6.71 8.99
C ARG A 133 -3.14 6.81 9.64
N LEU A 134 -3.18 7.02 10.95
CA LEU A 134 -4.42 7.19 11.71
C LEU A 134 -5.11 8.53 11.35
N PRO A 135 -6.46 8.58 11.32
CA PRO A 135 -7.17 9.84 11.27
C PRO A 135 -6.98 10.59 12.58
N SER A 136 -6.50 11.83 12.50
CA SER A 136 -6.46 12.76 13.62
C SER A 136 -7.89 13.19 13.97
N LEU A 137 -8.42 12.64 15.06
CA LEU A 137 -9.63 13.13 15.70
C LEU A 137 -9.28 13.76 17.05
N LEU A 138 -9.80 14.98 17.24
CA LEU A 138 -9.88 15.83 18.43
C LEU A 138 -8.68 16.74 18.74
N LEU A 139 -8.72 17.94 18.17
CA LEU A 139 -8.58 19.17 18.94
C LEU A 139 -9.95 19.85 18.94
N THR A 140 -10.45 20.09 20.15
CA THR A 140 -11.77 20.59 20.61
C THR A 140 -12.94 19.61 20.55
#